data_AF-A0A094D7I4-F1
#
_entry.id   AF-A0A094D7I4-F1
#
_cell.length_a   1.000
_cell.length_b   1.000
_cell.length_c   1.000
_cell.angle_alpha   90.00
_cell.angle_beta   90.00
_cell.angle_gamma   90.00
#
_symmetry.space_group_name_H-M   'P 1'
#
loop_
_entity.id
_entity.type
_entity.pdbx_description
1 polymer ?
#
loop_
_entity_poly.entity_id
_entity_poly.type
_entity_poly.pdbx_seq_one_letter_code
_entity_poly.pdbx_strand_id
1 'polypeptide(L)'
;MSIHASRADLIDLDSIPTTHASTQATAFLSQLDRKKRAAATIVPTSDAAVRAALRAISEPITLYGEGPGDRRDRLRELLSEREEVDEDEDTAMGEAEAEGDAEEEFYTAGSDGLLAARKDIARFSLPRAKARVEAQKLEAKIPLRTHVTFRKAVRAKLAPFELQGSQIAGERPVGIV
;
A
#
# COMPACT_ATOMS: atom_id res chain seq x y z
N MET A 1 -53.30 -24.34 56.24
CA MET A 1 -53.50 -24.18 54.77
C MET A 1 -52.51 -23.15 54.26
N SER A 2 -51.40 -23.57 53.67
CA SER A 2 -50.53 -22.66 52.89
C SER A 2 -49.65 -23.46 51.93
N ILE A 3 -50.17 -23.59 50.72
CA ILE A 3 -49.51 -23.40 49.41
C ILE A 3 -48.01 -23.73 49.26
N HIS A 4 -47.79 -24.86 48.59
CA HIS A 4 -46.81 -25.17 47.55
C HIS A 4 -45.82 -24.08 47.14
N ALA A 5 -44.52 -24.39 47.25
CA ALA A 5 -43.48 -23.85 46.38
C ALA A 5 -42.44 -24.96 46.12
N SER A 6 -42.73 -25.84 45.16
CA SER A 6 -41.70 -26.71 44.58
C SER A 6 -40.87 -25.89 43.60
N ARG A 7 -39.58 -25.82 43.91
CA ARG A 7 -38.49 -25.29 43.09
C ARG A 7 -38.63 -25.79 41.65
N ALA A 8 -39.00 -24.89 40.74
CA ALA A 8 -38.95 -25.16 39.32
C ALA A 8 -37.47 -25.31 38.93
N ASP A 9 -37.16 -26.49 38.41
CA ASP A 9 -35.86 -26.84 37.88
C ASP A 9 -35.45 -25.83 36.79
N LEU A 10 -34.31 -25.20 37.05
CA LEU A 10 -33.53 -24.53 36.03
C LEU A 10 -33.06 -25.65 35.08
N ILE A 11 -33.66 -25.73 33.89
CA ILE A 11 -33.22 -26.66 32.86
C ILE A 11 -31.85 -26.18 32.41
N ASP A 12 -30.80 -26.87 32.87
CA ASP A 12 -29.42 -26.66 32.46
C ASP A 12 -29.28 -27.27 31.05
N LEU A 13 -29.36 -26.41 30.04
CA LEU A 13 -29.39 -26.75 28.61
C LEU A 13 -28.06 -27.38 28.11
N ASP A 14 -27.03 -27.44 28.95
CA ASP A 14 -25.70 -27.94 28.61
C ASP A 14 -25.50 -29.45 28.87
N SER A 15 -26.50 -30.18 29.38
CA SER A 15 -26.34 -31.59 29.78
C SER A 15 -26.96 -32.64 28.84
N ILE A 16 -27.19 -32.33 27.57
CA ILE A 16 -27.64 -33.34 26.58
C ILE A 16 -26.42 -33.96 25.88
N PRO A 17 -26.13 -35.26 26.07
CA PRO A 17 -25.04 -35.93 25.37
C PRO A 17 -25.43 -36.15 23.90
N THR A 18 -24.98 -35.26 23.00
CA THR A 18 -25.24 -35.41 21.56
C THR A 18 -24.04 -36.02 20.86
N THR A 19 -24.14 -37.34 20.69
CA THR A 19 -23.34 -38.21 19.83
C THR A 19 -23.53 -37.86 18.34
N HIS A 20 -22.43 -37.57 17.63
CA HIS A 20 -22.26 -37.47 16.17
C HIS A 20 -23.15 -36.52 15.32
N ALA A 21 -24.34 -36.11 15.76
CA ALA A 21 -25.19 -35.12 15.08
C ALA A 21 -24.75 -33.66 15.35
N SER A 22 -24.00 -33.43 16.43
CA SER A 22 -23.54 -32.11 16.87
C SER A 22 -22.42 -31.53 16.01
N THR A 23 -21.54 -32.37 15.44
CA THR A 23 -20.43 -31.92 14.56
C THR A 23 -20.92 -31.50 13.18
N GLN A 24 -21.91 -32.22 12.61
CA GLN A 24 -22.54 -31.82 11.36
C GLN A 24 -23.39 -30.54 11.55
N ALA A 25 -24.12 -30.45 12.66
CA ALA A 25 -24.90 -29.25 12.97
C ALA A 25 -24.01 -28.02 13.16
N THR A 26 -22.88 -28.14 13.86
CA THR A 26 -21.91 -27.03 14.03
C THR A 26 -21.23 -26.63 12.73
N ALA A 27 -20.86 -27.58 11.87
CA ALA A 27 -20.32 -27.28 10.54
C ALA A 27 -21.34 -26.60 9.61
N PHE A 28 -22.63 -26.95 9.71
CA PHE A 28 -23.68 -26.25 8.97
C PHE A 28 -23.91 -24.83 9.47
N LEU A 29 -23.85 -24.61 10.78
CA LEU A 29 -23.98 -23.28 11.38
C LEU A 29 -22.80 -22.38 10.96
N SER A 30 -21.57 -22.88 10.99
CA SER A 30 -20.39 -22.11 10.56
C SER A 30 -20.45 -21.72 9.08
N GLN A 31 -20.95 -22.60 8.20
CA GLN A 31 -21.18 -22.27 6.79
C GLN A 31 -22.22 -21.18 6.58
N LEU A 32 -23.30 -21.16 7.38
CA LEU A 32 -24.31 -20.12 7.30
C LEU A 32 -23.78 -18.77 7.79
N ASP A 33 -22.96 -18.78 8.84
CA ASP A 33 -22.38 -17.56 9.38
C ASP A 33 -21.32 -16.96 8.45
N ARG A 34 -20.52 -17.80 7.77
CA ARG A 34 -19.62 -17.37 6.68
C ARG A 34 -20.38 -16.72 5.53
N LYS A 35 -21.49 -17.32 5.09
CA LYS A 35 -22.34 -16.74 4.02
C LYS A 35 -22.98 -15.41 4.42
N LYS A 36 -23.39 -15.25 5.68
CA LYS A 36 -23.93 -13.98 6.20
C LYS A 36 -22.86 -12.89 6.24
N ARG A 37 -21.64 -13.22 6.66
CA ARG A 37 -20.50 -12.29 6.71
C ARG A 37 -20.08 -11.86 5.31
N ALA A 38 -19.91 -12.80 4.38
CA ALA A 38 -19.64 -12.49 2.97
C ALA A 38 -20.72 -11.57 2.35
N ALA A 39 -22.00 -11.73 2.73
CA ALA A 39 -23.07 -10.85 2.27
C ALA A 39 -23.00 -9.43 2.87
N ALA A 40 -22.39 -9.25 4.04
CA ALA A 40 -22.19 -7.97 4.70
C ALA A 40 -20.95 -7.21 4.19
N THR A 41 -19.98 -7.91 3.60
CA THR A 41 -18.77 -7.30 3.02
C THR A 41 -19.12 -6.33 1.89
N ILE A 42 -18.74 -5.06 2.08
CA ILE A 42 -19.05 -3.99 1.13
C ILE A 42 -18.09 -4.09 -0.07
N VAL A 43 -18.64 -4.42 -1.23
CA VAL A 43 -17.89 -4.56 -2.49
C VAL A 43 -18.40 -3.55 -3.52
N PRO A 44 -17.54 -3.01 -4.40
CA PRO A 44 -17.95 -2.09 -5.45
C PRO A 44 -19.11 -2.64 -6.31
N THR A 45 -20.04 -1.76 -6.67
CA THR A 45 -21.20 -2.12 -7.49
C THR A 45 -20.90 -2.13 -8.99
N SER A 46 -19.82 -1.48 -9.42
CA SER A 46 -19.42 -1.40 -10.84
C SER A 46 -18.53 -2.58 -11.24
N ASP A 47 -18.86 -3.23 -12.36
CA ASP A 47 -18.11 -4.40 -12.85
C ASP A 47 -16.64 -4.09 -13.14
N ALA A 48 -16.35 -2.89 -13.64
CA ALA A 48 -14.98 -2.45 -13.90
C ALA A 48 -14.13 -2.39 -12.61
N ALA A 49 -14.71 -1.93 -11.51
CA ALA A 49 -14.03 -1.89 -10.21
C ALA A 49 -13.84 -3.30 -9.62
N VAL A 50 -14.84 -4.18 -9.77
CA VAL A 50 -14.74 -5.59 -9.33
C VAL A 50 -13.60 -6.31 -10.08
N ARG A 51 -13.48 -6.12 -11.39
CA ARG A 51 -12.39 -6.70 -12.19
C ARG A 51 -11.01 -6.15 -11.81
N ALA A 52 -10.93 -4.88 -11.43
CA ALA A 52 -9.69 -4.28 -10.92
C ALA A 52 -9.31 -4.85 -9.55
N ALA A 53 -10.29 -5.01 -8.65
CA ALA A 53 -10.09 -5.60 -7.32
C ALA A 53 -9.63 -7.06 -7.40
N LEU A 54 -10.28 -7.90 -8.22
CA LEU A 54 -9.85 -9.28 -8.43
C LEU A 54 -8.41 -9.37 -8.98
N ARG A 55 -8.04 -8.46 -9.89
CA ARG A 55 -6.67 -8.38 -10.40
C ARG A 55 -5.67 -7.99 -9.30
N ALA A 56 -6.02 -7.05 -8.42
CA ALA A 56 -5.17 -6.62 -7.32
C ALA A 56 -4.91 -7.75 -6.31
N ILE A 57 -5.91 -8.61 -6.14
CA ILE A 57 -5.91 -9.76 -5.23
C ILE A 57 -5.27 -11.02 -5.89
N SER A 58 -4.78 -10.89 -7.14
CA SER A 58 -4.16 -11.92 -7.98
C SER A 58 -5.07 -13.09 -8.37
N GLU A 59 -6.39 -12.86 -8.35
CA GLU A 59 -7.40 -13.87 -8.67
C GLU A 59 -7.86 -13.75 -10.14
N PRO A 60 -8.35 -14.84 -10.77
CA PRO A 60 -8.88 -14.81 -12.13
C PRO A 60 -9.98 -13.76 -12.29
N ILE A 61 -9.85 -12.90 -13.29
CA ILE A 61 -10.74 -11.75 -13.49
C ILE A 61 -12.17 -12.19 -13.84
N THR A 62 -12.31 -13.19 -14.71
CA THR A 62 -13.60 -13.69 -15.19
C THR A 62 -13.53 -15.20 -15.39
N LEU A 63 -14.48 -15.95 -14.82
CA LEU A 63 -14.61 -17.39 -15.04
C LEU A 63 -15.59 -17.70 -16.19
N TYR A 64 -15.51 -18.91 -16.74
CA TYR A 64 -16.40 -19.33 -17.83
C TYR A 64 -17.86 -19.41 -17.36
N GLY A 65 -18.77 -18.72 -18.05
CA GLY A 65 -20.19 -18.66 -17.69
C GLY A 65 -20.55 -17.71 -16.54
N GLU A 66 -19.59 -16.93 -16.04
CA GLU A 66 -19.78 -16.02 -14.90
C GLU A 66 -20.36 -14.66 -15.35
N GLY A 67 -21.52 -14.28 -14.78
CA GLY A 67 -22.11 -12.96 -14.96
C GLY A 67 -21.47 -11.87 -14.09
N PRO A 68 -21.81 -10.58 -14.29
CA PRO A 68 -21.32 -9.48 -13.44
C PRO A 68 -21.73 -9.61 -11.96
N GLY A 69 -22.91 -10.21 -11.70
CA GLY A 69 -23.39 -10.49 -10.34
C GLY A 69 -22.55 -11.58 -9.67
N ASP A 70 -22.41 -12.73 -10.32
CA ASP A 70 -21.64 -13.87 -9.82
C ASP A 70 -20.17 -13.49 -9.53
N ARG A 71 -19.59 -12.64 -10.38
CA ARG A 71 -18.22 -12.12 -10.18
C ARG A 71 -18.07 -11.28 -8.92
N ARG A 72 -19.05 -10.44 -8.64
CA ARG A 72 -19.08 -9.62 -7.43
C ARG A 72 -19.30 -10.47 -6.20
N ASP A 73 -20.13 -11.51 -6.31
CA ASP A 73 -20.41 -12.44 -5.23
C ASP A 73 -19.16 -13.28 -4.90
N ARG A 74 -18.41 -13.71 -5.92
CA ARG A 74 -17.09 -14.34 -5.74
C ARG A 74 -16.07 -13.41 -5.08
N LEU A 75 -16.03 -12.13 -5.49
CA LEU A 75 -15.15 -11.15 -4.84
C LEU A 75 -15.52 -10.98 -3.35
N ARG A 76 -16.80 -11.03 -2.98
CA ARG A 76 -17.22 -11.00 -1.57
C ARG A 76 -16.73 -12.22 -0.79
N GLU A 77 -16.89 -13.41 -1.35
CA GLU A 77 -16.43 -14.65 -0.73
C GLU A 77 -14.92 -14.64 -0.49
N LEU A 78 -14.13 -14.29 -1.51
CA LEU A 78 -12.66 -14.20 -1.42
C LEU A 78 -12.17 -13.16 -0.40
N LEU A 79 -12.88 -12.04 -0.24
CA LEU A 79 -12.54 -11.04 0.77
C LEU A 79 -12.90 -11.51 2.18
N SER A 80 -14.06 -12.13 2.36
CA SER A 80 -14.48 -12.67 3.66
C SER A 80 -13.60 -13.82 4.14
N GLU A 81 -13.04 -14.61 3.22
CA GLU A 81 -12.11 -15.70 3.55
C GLU A 81 -10.75 -15.18 4.02
N ARG A 82 -10.29 -14.06 3.45
CA ARG A 82 -9.03 -13.44 3.86
C ARG A 82 -9.17 -12.75 5.22
N GLU A 83 -10.31 -12.10 5.47
CA GLU A 83 -10.64 -11.55 6.80
C GLU A 83 -10.64 -12.64 7.89
N GLU A 84 -11.12 -13.87 7.61
CA GLU A 84 -11.04 -14.99 8.58
C GLU A 84 -9.59 -15.38 8.93
N VAL A 85 -8.69 -15.38 7.94
CA VAL A 85 -7.27 -15.73 8.15
C VAL A 85 -6.56 -14.64 8.96
N ASP A 86 -6.86 -13.38 8.69
CA ASP A 86 -6.29 -12.25 9.42
C ASP A 86 -6.83 -12.19 10.87
N GLU A 87 -8.12 -12.47 11.12
CA GLU A 87 -8.71 -12.50 12.47
C GLU A 87 -8.19 -13.66 13.35
N ASP A 88 -7.91 -14.82 12.74
CA ASP A 88 -7.30 -15.97 13.44
C ASP A 88 -5.82 -15.71 13.79
N GLU A 89 -5.10 -14.92 12.99
CA GLU A 89 -3.74 -14.45 13.33
C GLU A 89 -3.74 -13.33 14.39
N ASP A 90 -4.76 -12.46 14.41
CA ASP A 90 -4.82 -11.30 15.31
C ASP A 90 -5.03 -11.69 16.79
N THR A 91 -5.55 -12.90 17.07
CA THR A 91 -5.68 -13.41 18.46
C THR A 91 -4.40 -14.05 19.02
N ALA A 92 -3.37 -14.25 18.18
CA ALA A 92 -2.05 -14.74 18.59
C ALA A 92 -1.02 -13.62 18.82
N MET A 93 -1.36 -12.37 18.53
CA MET A 93 -0.47 -11.21 18.73
C MET A 93 -0.54 -10.67 20.18
N GLY A 94 -0.17 -11.52 21.14
CA GLY A 94 0.22 -11.06 22.47
C GLY A 94 1.61 -10.40 22.39
N GLU A 95 1.67 -9.09 22.64
CA GLU A 95 2.89 -8.31 22.89
C GLU A 95 4.02 -8.50 21.86
N ALA A 96 3.77 -8.17 20.59
CA ALA A 96 4.87 -7.71 19.75
C ALA A 96 5.08 -6.23 20.06
N GLU A 97 6.17 -5.92 20.74
CA GLU A 97 6.74 -4.57 20.74
C GLU A 97 6.73 -4.05 19.30
N ALA A 98 6.21 -2.84 19.10
CA ALA A 98 6.39 -2.11 17.85
C ALA A 98 7.87 -1.72 17.73
N GLU A 99 8.74 -2.71 17.52
CA GLU A 99 9.98 -2.54 16.77
C GLU A 99 9.49 -2.11 15.38
N GLY A 100 9.48 -0.79 15.16
CA GLY A 100 9.26 -0.26 13.83
C GLY A 100 10.21 -0.98 12.90
N ASP A 101 9.65 -1.54 11.83
CA ASP A 101 10.33 -2.13 10.68
C ASP A 101 11.27 -1.07 10.07
N ALA A 102 12.36 -0.81 10.77
CA ALA A 102 13.44 0.03 10.33
C ALA A 102 14.16 -0.83 9.31
N GLU A 103 13.83 -0.63 8.03
CA GLU A 103 14.53 -1.22 6.90
C GLU A 103 16.04 -1.29 7.22
N GLU A 104 16.51 -2.48 7.63
CA GLU A 104 17.89 -2.63 8.05
C GLU A 104 18.77 -2.34 6.84
N GLU A 105 19.62 -1.31 6.94
CA GLU A 105 20.57 -0.96 5.89
C GLU A 105 21.59 -2.09 5.70
N PHE A 106 21.30 -3.00 4.77
CA PHE A 106 22.17 -4.12 4.47
C PHE A 106 23.26 -3.72 3.46
N TYR A 107 24.52 -3.79 3.88
CA TYR A 107 25.67 -3.53 3.02
C TYR A 107 26.12 -4.80 2.29
N THR A 108 26.11 -4.76 0.96
CA THR A 108 26.69 -5.80 0.12
C THR A 108 28.06 -5.39 -0.41
N ALA A 109 29.00 -6.33 -0.47
CA ALA A 109 30.29 -6.10 -1.09
C ALA A 109 30.10 -5.84 -2.59
N GLY A 110 30.63 -4.71 -3.06
CA GLY A 110 30.64 -4.36 -4.48
C GLY A 110 31.78 -5.04 -5.24
N SER A 111 31.66 -5.09 -6.57
CA SER A 111 32.74 -5.57 -7.44
C SER A 111 33.94 -4.61 -7.47
N ASP A 112 35.12 -5.12 -7.85
CA ASP A 112 36.33 -4.30 -7.97
C ASP A 112 36.17 -3.16 -8.99
N GLY A 113 35.39 -3.39 -10.06
CA GLY A 113 35.06 -2.36 -11.05
C GLY A 113 34.27 -1.20 -10.44
N LEU A 114 33.32 -1.48 -9.54
CA LEU A 114 32.58 -0.46 -8.82
C LEU A 114 33.50 0.33 -7.88
N LEU A 115 34.45 -0.34 -7.21
CA LEU A 115 35.43 0.33 -6.35
C LEU A 115 36.33 1.28 -7.15
N ALA A 116 36.83 0.85 -8.31
CA ALA A 116 37.62 1.70 -9.20
C ALA A 116 36.82 2.92 -9.69
N ALA A 117 35.59 2.70 -10.16
CA ALA A 117 34.71 3.78 -10.60
C ALA A 117 34.41 4.78 -9.47
N ARG A 118 34.15 4.31 -8.24
CA ARG A 118 33.96 5.19 -7.08
C ARG A 118 35.20 6.04 -6.76
N LYS A 119 36.40 5.47 -6.87
CA LYS A 119 37.65 6.21 -6.71
C LYS A 119 37.80 7.31 -7.77
N ASP A 120 37.42 7.03 -9.01
CA ASP A 120 37.50 8.01 -10.09
C ASP A 120 36.44 9.12 -9.94
N ILE A 121 35.21 8.75 -9.57
CA ILE A 121 34.16 9.72 -9.20
C ILE A 121 34.63 10.61 -8.04
N ALA A 122 35.26 10.04 -7.01
CA ALA A 122 35.79 10.81 -5.89
C ALA A 122 36.90 11.77 -6.33
N ARG A 123 37.87 11.29 -7.13
CA ARG A 123 38.96 12.12 -7.67
C ARG A 123 38.44 13.27 -8.54
N PHE A 124 37.36 13.04 -9.29
CA PHE A 124 36.71 14.06 -10.10
C PHE A 124 35.86 15.04 -9.26
N SER A 125 35.06 14.53 -8.33
CA SER A 125 34.03 15.32 -7.64
C SER A 125 34.58 16.13 -6.47
N LEU A 126 35.50 15.59 -5.67
CA LEU A 126 36.04 16.26 -4.47
C LEU A 126 36.72 17.62 -4.77
N PRO A 127 37.65 17.75 -5.74
CA PRO A 127 38.25 19.04 -6.03
C PRO A 127 37.23 20.05 -6.58
N ARG A 128 36.24 19.59 -7.35
CA ARG A 128 35.16 20.45 -7.87
C ARG A 128 34.22 20.92 -6.76
N ALA A 129 33.91 20.04 -5.80
CA ALA A 129 33.13 20.40 -4.63
C ALA A 129 33.86 21.44 -3.78
N LYS A 130 35.18 21.30 -3.59
CA LYS A 130 36.01 22.31 -2.93
C LYS A 130 35.94 23.66 -3.65
N ALA A 131 36.18 23.68 -4.96
CA ALA A 131 36.11 24.91 -5.76
C ALA A 131 34.72 25.58 -5.70
N ARG A 132 33.65 24.78 -5.75
CA ARG A 132 32.27 25.28 -5.60
C ARG A 132 32.03 25.91 -4.23
N VAL A 133 32.47 25.28 -3.15
CA VAL A 133 32.33 25.82 -1.78
C VAL A 133 33.16 27.09 -1.61
N GLU A 134 34.38 27.14 -2.16
CA GLU A 134 35.21 28.34 -2.13
C GLU A 134 34.55 29.50 -2.88
N ALA A 135 34.01 29.27 -4.07
CA ALA A 135 33.23 30.25 -4.81
C ALA A 135 32.02 30.75 -4.02
N GLN A 136 31.24 29.83 -3.41
CA GLN A 136 30.10 30.19 -2.57
C GLN A 136 30.48 31.02 -1.34
N LYS A 137 31.63 30.73 -0.71
CA LYS A 137 32.15 31.53 0.41
C LYS A 137 32.55 32.94 -0.02
N LEU A 138 33.07 33.10 -1.24
CA LEU A 138 33.36 34.42 -1.81
C LEU A 138 32.06 35.17 -2.15
N GLU A 139 31.11 34.49 -2.77
CA GLU A 139 29.80 35.04 -3.12
C GLU A 139 28.98 35.46 -1.90
N ALA A 140 29.06 34.72 -0.79
CA ALA A 140 28.37 35.05 0.45
C ALA A 140 28.82 36.39 1.06
N LYS A 141 30.01 36.89 0.69
CA LYS A 141 30.52 38.19 1.13
C LYS A 141 30.00 39.35 0.28
N ILE A 142 29.34 39.08 -0.85
CA ILE A 142 28.85 40.11 -1.77
C ILE A 142 27.66 40.83 -1.11
N PRO A 143 27.63 42.18 -1.11
CA PRO A 143 26.52 42.93 -0.54
C PRO A 143 25.19 42.69 -1.27
N LEU A 144 24.08 42.70 -0.51
CA LEU A 144 22.73 42.47 -1.04
C LEU A 144 22.36 43.38 -2.22
N ARG A 145 22.80 44.64 -2.20
CA ARG A 145 22.53 45.61 -3.29
C ARG A 145 23.06 45.11 -4.64
N THR A 146 24.23 44.46 -4.64
CA THR A 146 24.84 43.86 -5.84
C THR A 146 24.02 42.67 -6.33
N HIS A 147 23.52 41.82 -5.42
CA HIS A 147 22.62 40.72 -5.81
C HIS A 147 21.31 41.22 -6.42
N VAL A 148 20.70 42.27 -5.87
CA VAL A 148 19.46 42.85 -6.40
C VAL A 148 19.67 43.43 -7.80
N THR A 149 20.75 44.17 -8.00
CA THR A 149 21.08 44.75 -9.33
C THR A 149 21.37 43.66 -10.37
N PHE A 150 22.18 42.65 -10.01
CA PHE A 150 22.45 41.50 -10.88
C PHE A 150 21.16 40.75 -11.26
N ARG A 151 20.31 40.42 -10.28
CA ARG A 151 19.02 39.73 -10.52
C ARG A 151 18.08 40.55 -11.40
N LYS A 152 18.02 41.87 -11.22
CA LYS A 152 17.24 42.76 -12.12
C LYS A 152 17.77 42.72 -13.55
N ALA A 153 19.09 42.72 -13.74
CA ALA A 153 19.70 42.61 -15.06
C ALA A 153 19.42 41.25 -15.72
N VAL A 154 19.55 40.14 -14.99
CA VAL A 154 19.20 38.80 -15.49
C VAL A 154 17.71 38.73 -15.85
N ARG A 155 16.83 39.23 -14.98
CA ARG A 155 15.39 39.30 -15.27
C ARG A 155 15.10 40.10 -16.53
N ALA A 156 15.74 41.23 -16.74
CA ALA A 156 15.55 42.03 -17.95
C ALA A 156 16.00 41.28 -19.22
N LYS A 157 17.07 40.48 -19.14
CA LYS A 157 17.52 39.62 -20.24
C LYS A 157 16.56 38.46 -20.51
N LEU A 158 15.97 37.87 -19.47
CA LEU A 158 15.08 36.72 -19.57
C LEU A 158 13.62 37.10 -19.87
N ALA A 159 13.20 38.32 -19.53
CA ALA A 159 11.84 38.82 -19.75
C ALA A 159 11.33 38.72 -21.20
N PRO A 160 12.13 38.98 -22.25
CA PRO A 160 11.66 38.87 -23.63
C PRO A 160 11.72 37.44 -24.20
N PHE A 161 12.06 36.42 -23.40
CA PHE A 161 12.01 35.04 -23.88
C PHE A 161 10.55 34.64 -24.08
N GLU A 162 10.14 34.56 -25.34
CA GLU A 162 8.82 34.12 -25.76
C GLU A 162 8.94 32.98 -26.78
N LEU A 163 7.82 32.31 -27.03
CA LEU A 163 7.74 31.27 -28.05
C LEU A 163 7.93 31.90 -29.43
N GLN A 164 9.15 31.78 -29.98
CA GLN A 164 9.42 32.23 -31.34
C GLN A 164 8.72 31.34 -32.38
N GLY A 165 8.57 30.04 -32.08
CA GLY A 165 7.87 29.09 -32.94
C GLY A 165 7.78 27.70 -32.32
N SER A 166 6.81 26.93 -32.78
CA SER A 166 6.64 25.51 -32.43
C SER A 166 6.73 24.66 -33.70
N GLN A 167 7.43 23.54 -33.61
CA GLN A 167 7.55 22.58 -34.70
C GLN A 167 7.05 21.22 -34.23
N ILE A 168 6.23 20.56 -35.05
CA ILE A 168 5.76 19.20 -34.78
C ILE A 168 6.94 18.24 -34.99
N ALA A 169 7.38 17.59 -33.92
CA ALA A 169 8.48 16.63 -33.96
C ALA A 169 8.05 15.23 -34.44
N GLY A 170 6.82 14.81 -34.15
CA GLY A 170 6.25 13.52 -34.52
C GLY A 170 4.95 13.21 -33.77
N GLU A 171 4.41 12.01 -33.97
CA GLU A 171 3.16 11.57 -33.33
C GLU A 171 3.35 11.04 -31.90
N ARG A 172 4.60 10.72 -31.51
CA ARG A 172 4.96 10.22 -30.18
C ARG A 172 5.61 11.31 -29.34
N PRO A 173 5.45 11.29 -28.00
CA PRO A 173 6.12 12.23 -27.13
C PRO A 173 7.64 12.10 -27.25
N VAL A 174 8.32 13.25 -27.33
CA VAL A 174 9.79 13.30 -27.34
C VAL A 174 10.30 13.08 -25.92
N GLY A 175 11.30 12.21 -25.76
CA GLY A 175 11.99 12.05 -24.48
C GLY A 175 12.72 13.34 -24.10
N ILE A 176 12.68 13.72 -22.82
CA ILE A 176 13.54 14.79 -22.32
C ILE A 176 14.96 14.21 -22.15
N VAL A 177 15.96 14.88 -22.71
CA VAL A 177 17.40 14.58 -22.50
C VAL A 177 17.96 15.63 -21.55
#